data_AF-A0A7W0ZD47-F1
#
_entry.id   AF-A0A7W0ZD47-F1
#
_cell.length_a   1.000
_cell.length_b   1.000
_cell.length_c   1.000
_cell.angle_alpha   90.00
_cell.angle_beta   90.00
_cell.angle_gamma   90.00
#
_symmetry.space_group_name_H-M   'P 1'
#
loop_
_entity.id
_entity.type
_entity.pdbx_description
1 polymer ?
#
loop_
_entity_poly.entity_id
_entity_poly.type
_entity_poly.pdbx_seq_one_letter_code
_entity_poly.pdbx_strand_id
1 'polypeptide(L)'
;MVDASMDPQPWARKQLEDADPDLLRALLQEVLEDIMGTEVDQVCNPAYGERTDERENFRNGYRRRRFDTRVGTMDLAILKLRSGAYSPTGCWRRSAPKGAHLDRGRRLSPAC
;
A
#
# COMPACT_ATOMS: atom_id res chain seq x y z
N MET A 1 -8.18 -6.97 -30.23
CA MET A 1 -8.72 -5.60 -30.41
C MET A 1 -9.95 -5.49 -29.53
N VAL A 2 -9.93 -4.58 -28.55
CA VAL A 2 -11.09 -4.31 -27.69
C VAL A 2 -12.04 -3.41 -28.47
N ASP A 3 -13.25 -3.89 -28.72
CA ASP A 3 -14.31 -3.12 -29.37
C ASP A 3 -14.82 -2.08 -28.36
N ALA A 4 -14.75 -0.79 -28.73
CA ALA A 4 -15.06 0.34 -27.84
C ALA A 4 -16.54 0.46 -27.43
N SER A 5 -17.37 -0.53 -27.79
CA SER A 5 -18.81 -0.57 -27.53
C SER A 5 -19.24 -1.61 -26.49
N MET A 6 -18.33 -2.43 -25.96
CA MET A 6 -18.68 -3.41 -24.93
C MET A 6 -18.72 -2.73 -23.56
N ASP A 7 -19.80 -2.88 -22.79
CA ASP A 7 -19.85 -2.43 -21.40
C ASP A 7 -18.68 -3.09 -20.65
N PRO A 8 -17.67 -2.30 -20.20
CA PRO A 8 -16.46 -2.85 -19.64
C PRO A 8 -16.73 -3.54 -18.29
N GLN A 9 -17.83 -3.22 -17.61
CA GLN A 9 -18.15 -3.75 -16.28
C GLN A 9 -18.43 -5.27 -16.28
N PRO A 10 -19.40 -5.80 -17.06
CA PRO A 10 -19.67 -7.23 -17.10
C PRO A 10 -18.51 -8.05 -17.68
N TRP A 11 -17.80 -7.51 -18.67
CA TRP A 11 -16.60 -8.15 -19.22
C TRP A 11 -15.48 -8.25 -18.19
N ALA A 12 -15.12 -7.13 -17.56
CA ALA A 12 -14.06 -7.09 -16.55
C ALA A 12 -14.41 -7.97 -15.36
N ARG A 13 -15.69 -8.01 -14.95
CA ARG A 13 -16.16 -8.91 -13.88
C ARG A 13 -15.93 -10.38 -14.23
N LYS A 14 -16.30 -10.81 -15.43
CA LYS A 14 -16.09 -12.18 -15.88
C LYS A 14 -14.59 -12.53 -15.91
N GLN A 15 -13.77 -11.62 -16.44
CA GLN A 15 -12.31 -11.79 -16.43
C GLN A 15 -11.75 -11.83 -15.00
N LEU A 16 -12.35 -11.11 -14.05
CA LEU A 16 -11.96 -11.10 -12.63
C LEU A 16 -12.37 -12.40 -11.91
N GLU A 17 -13.54 -12.96 -12.27
CA GLU A 17 -14.03 -14.26 -11.78
C GLU A 17 -13.19 -15.42 -12.33
N ASP A 18 -12.74 -15.32 -13.58
CA ASP A 18 -11.88 -16.30 -14.24
C ASP A 18 -10.39 -16.11 -13.88
N ALA A 19 -10.00 -14.97 -13.29
CA ALA A 19 -8.62 -14.67 -12.93
C ALA A 19 -8.20 -15.35 -11.63
N ASP A 20 -6.92 -15.73 -11.58
CA ASP A 20 -6.30 -16.27 -10.37
C ASP A 20 -6.33 -15.21 -9.25
N PRO A 21 -6.90 -15.51 -8.06
CA PRO A 21 -6.90 -14.60 -6.92
C PRO A 21 -5.49 -14.10 -6.53
N ASP A 22 -4.44 -14.84 -6.84
CA ASP A 22 -3.06 -14.42 -6.58
C ASP A 22 -2.60 -13.30 -7.52
N LEU A 23 -3.05 -13.29 -8.78
CA LEU A 23 -2.77 -12.20 -9.72
C LEU A 23 -3.43 -10.90 -9.27
N LEU A 24 -4.68 -10.98 -8.83
CA LEU A 24 -5.43 -9.82 -8.34
C LEU A 24 -4.79 -9.23 -7.09
N ARG A 25 -4.29 -10.09 -6.20
CA ARG A 25 -3.54 -9.66 -5.02
C ARG A 25 -2.26 -8.92 -5.42
N ALA A 26 -1.51 -9.43 -6.40
CA ALA A 26 -0.27 -8.80 -6.87
C ALA A 26 -0.52 -7.44 -7.54
N LEU A 27 -1.52 -7.34 -8.42
CA LEU A 27 -1.89 -6.09 -9.08
C LEU A 27 -2.37 -5.04 -8.07
N LEU A 28 -3.21 -5.45 -7.12
CA LEU A 28 -3.68 -4.54 -6.08
C LEU A 28 -2.53 -4.06 -5.20
N GLN A 29 -1.58 -4.94 -4.87
CA GLN A 29 -0.38 -4.55 -4.14
C GLN A 29 0.43 -3.50 -4.89
N GLU A 30 0.67 -3.69 -6.18
CA GLU A 30 1.42 -2.74 -7.01
C GLU A 30 0.74 -1.37 -7.07
N VAL A 31 -0.57 -1.34 -7.33
CA VAL A 31 -1.35 -0.08 -7.37
C VAL A 31 -1.32 0.65 -6.03
N LEU A 32 -1.41 -0.07 -4.90
CA LEU A 32 -1.32 0.53 -3.58
C LEU A 32 0.07 1.11 -3.30
N GLU A 33 1.12 0.40 -3.71
CA GLU A 33 2.51 0.87 -3.56
C GLU A 33 2.80 2.10 -4.43
N ASP A 34 2.22 2.18 -5.63
CA ASP A 34 2.33 3.33 -6.52
C ASP A 34 1.62 4.57 -5.95
N ILE A 35 0.37 4.42 -5.49
CA ILE A 35 -0.37 5.50 -4.82
C ILE A 35 0.43 6.04 -3.62
N MET A 36 0.97 5.16 -2.78
CA MET A 36 1.83 5.58 -1.66
C MET A 36 3.09 6.32 -2.12
N GLY A 37 3.68 5.92 -3.26
CA GLY A 37 4.79 6.61 -3.89
C GLY A 37 4.42 8.05 -4.24
N THR A 38 3.29 8.24 -4.94
CA THR A 38 2.82 9.57 -5.36
C THR A 38 2.53 10.49 -4.19
N GLU A 39 1.90 9.98 -3.11
CA GLU A 39 1.67 10.76 -1.89
C GLU A 39 3.00 11.20 -1.25
N VAL A 40 4.00 10.32 -1.24
CA VAL A 40 5.33 10.65 -0.72
C VAL A 40 6.07 11.66 -1.59
N ASP A 41 5.89 11.62 -2.91
CA ASP A 41 6.48 12.63 -3.80
C ASP A 41 5.91 14.03 -3.51
N GLN A 42 4.63 14.14 -3.20
CA GLN A 42 4.02 15.40 -2.75
C GLN A 42 4.62 15.91 -1.43
N VAL A 43 5.00 15.01 -0.52
CA VAL A 43 5.61 15.37 0.78
C VAL A 43 7.10 15.68 0.66
N CYS A 44 7.82 15.04 -0.26
CA CYS A 44 9.28 15.18 -0.34
C CYS A 44 9.74 16.37 -1.19
N ASN A 45 8.87 16.89 -2.06
CA ASN A 45 9.07 17.97 -3.04
C ASN A 45 10.55 18.25 -3.40
N PRO A 46 11.07 17.91 -4.58
CA PRO A 46 10.37 17.56 -5.83
C PRO A 46 10.25 16.05 -6.04
N ALA A 47 9.67 15.68 -7.19
CA ALA A 47 9.45 14.31 -7.61
C ALA A 47 10.73 13.45 -7.60
N TYR A 48 10.54 12.14 -7.55
CA TYR A 48 11.62 11.17 -7.54
C TYR A 48 12.58 11.34 -8.73
N GLY A 49 13.86 11.61 -8.43
CA GLY A 49 14.92 11.77 -9.43
C GLY A 49 15.22 13.21 -9.83
N GLU A 50 14.40 14.18 -9.43
CA GLU A 50 14.65 15.59 -9.69
C GLU A 50 15.58 16.21 -8.64
N ARG A 51 16.57 16.97 -9.12
CA ARG A 51 17.52 17.73 -8.31
C ARG A 51 17.04 19.16 -8.20
N THR A 52 16.64 19.57 -7.01
CA THR A 52 16.25 20.94 -6.69
C THR A 52 16.77 21.30 -5.30
N ASP A 53 17.10 22.57 -5.11
CA ASP A 53 17.61 23.11 -3.83
C ASP A 53 16.52 23.24 -2.76
N GLU A 54 15.24 23.07 -3.12
CA GLU A 54 14.06 23.16 -2.24
C GLU A 54 13.68 21.82 -1.59
N ARG A 55 14.54 20.80 -1.67
CA ARG A 55 14.19 19.43 -1.26
C ARG A 55 14.05 19.29 0.26
N GLU A 56 12.82 19.08 0.73
CA GLU A 56 12.50 19.06 2.16
C GLU A 56 12.72 17.69 2.82
N ASN A 57 12.65 16.58 2.07
CA ASN A 57 12.75 15.23 2.63
C ASN A 57 13.34 14.20 1.66
N PHE A 58 13.71 13.03 2.20
CA PHE A 58 14.26 11.91 1.44
C PHE A 58 13.52 10.61 1.75
N ARG A 59 13.30 9.81 0.70
CA ARG A 59 12.86 8.41 0.81
C ARG A 59 14.00 7.57 1.42
N ASN A 60 13.76 7.00 2.60
CA ASN A 60 14.74 6.27 3.40
C ASN A 60 14.40 4.76 3.48
N GLY A 61 14.18 4.16 2.31
CA GLY A 61 13.78 2.76 2.18
C GLY A 61 12.33 2.47 2.57
N TYR A 62 12.04 1.21 2.89
CA TYR A 62 10.69 0.71 3.10
C TYR A 62 10.55 -0.01 4.45
N ARG A 63 9.33 -0.02 5.00
CA ARG A 63 8.92 -0.92 6.07
C ARG A 63 7.80 -1.82 5.57
N ARG A 64 7.91 -3.13 5.80
CA ARG A 64 6.87 -4.08 5.43
C ARG A 64 5.75 -4.02 6.45
N ARG A 65 4.51 -3.99 5.97
CA ARG A 65 3.32 -4.09 6.83
C ARG A 65 2.26 -4.97 6.18
N ARG A 66 1.77 -5.93 6.96
CA ARG A 66 0.68 -6.82 6.60
C ARG A 66 -0.63 -6.04 6.43
N PHE A 67 -1.22 -6.13 5.26
CA PHE A 67 -2.48 -5.49 4.88
C PHE A 67 -3.50 -6.55 4.48
N ASP A 68 -4.64 -6.55 5.16
CA ASP A 68 -5.71 -7.50 4.91
C ASP A 68 -6.76 -6.85 4.01
N THR A 69 -6.98 -7.45 2.84
CA THR A 69 -8.01 -7.06 1.89
C THR A 69 -8.99 -8.21 1.65
N ARG A 70 -10.09 -7.93 0.96
CA ARG A 70 -11.04 -8.98 0.54
C ARG A 70 -10.43 -9.99 -0.43
N VAL A 71 -9.41 -9.58 -1.19
CA VAL A 71 -8.67 -10.44 -2.14
C VAL A 71 -7.58 -11.27 -1.42
N GLY A 72 -7.39 -11.04 -0.12
CA GLY A 72 -6.43 -11.75 0.72
C GLY A 72 -5.47 -10.81 1.45
N THR A 73 -4.50 -11.43 2.10
CA THR A 73 -3.45 -10.74 2.85
C THR A 73 -2.24 -10.48 1.95
N MET A 74 -1.73 -9.24 1.97
CA MET A 74 -0.51 -8.84 1.26
C MET A 74 0.42 -8.04 2.17
N ASP A 75 1.72 -8.01 1.85
CA ASP A 75 2.72 -7.26 2.61
C ASP A 75 3.17 -5.99 1.87
N LEU A 76 2.54 -4.87 2.21
CA LEU A 76 2.82 -3.58 1.59
C LEU A 76 4.18 -3.03 2.01
N ALA A 77 4.93 -2.52 1.04
CA ALA A 77 6.16 -1.76 1.26
C ALA A 77 5.84 -0.28 1.54
N ILE A 78 5.60 0.07 2.80
CA ILE A 78 5.33 1.47 3.16
C ILE A 78 6.64 2.25 3.19
N LEU A 79 6.71 3.36 2.44
CA LEU A 79 7.89 4.22 2.37
C LEU A 79 8.24 4.83 3.74
N LYS A 80 9.53 4.95 4.00
CA LYS A 80 10.08 5.67 5.15
C LYS A 80 10.57 7.04 4.70
N LEU A 81 10.33 8.04 5.52
CA LEU A 81 10.89 9.37 5.35
C LEU A 81 12.10 9.56 6.29
N ARG A 82 12.99 10.50 5.95
CA ARG A 82 14.11 10.86 6.82
C ARG A 82 13.64 11.72 7.99
N SER A 83 12.68 12.60 7.73
CA SER A 83 12.04 13.46 8.73
C SER A 83 10.54 13.17 8.77
N GLY A 84 9.99 12.86 9.95
CA GLY A 84 8.59 12.48 10.11
C GLY A 84 8.27 11.03 9.72
N ALA A 85 7.01 10.64 9.90
CA ALA A 85 6.51 9.30 9.57
C ALA A 85 5.37 9.40 8.54
N TYR A 86 5.56 8.80 7.37
CA TYR A 86 4.49 8.65 6.39
C TYR A 86 3.60 7.47 6.76
N SER A 87 2.29 7.71 6.87
CA SER A 87 1.27 6.70 7.12
C SER A 87 0.09 6.94 6.19
N PRO A 88 -0.20 6.04 5.23
CA PRO A 88 -1.32 6.22 4.31
C PRO A 88 -2.65 6.24 5.08
N THR A 89 -3.57 7.09 4.64
CA THR A 89 -4.86 7.27 5.29
C THR A 89 -5.69 6.00 5.16
N GLY A 90 -5.96 5.30 6.27
CA GLY A 90 -6.75 4.06 6.31
C GLY A 90 -6.03 2.86 6.91
N CYS A 91 -4.70 2.89 7.03
CA CYS A 91 -3.89 1.78 7.55
C CYS A 91 -3.82 1.70 9.10
N TRP A 92 -4.91 1.99 9.80
CA TRP A 92 -4.89 2.25 11.24
C TRP A 92 -4.93 1.01 12.15
N ARG A 93 -5.49 -0.12 11.69
CA ARG A 93 -5.61 -1.32 12.54
C ARG A 93 -4.33 -2.16 12.51
N ARG A 94 -3.87 -2.58 13.68
CA ARG A 94 -3.04 -3.80 13.81
C ARG A 94 -3.91 -4.96 13.35
N SER A 95 -3.57 -5.57 12.23
CA SER A 95 -4.01 -6.94 11.98
C SER A 95 -3.24 -7.81 12.97
N ALA A 96 -3.90 -8.26 14.03
CA ALA A 96 -3.33 -9.27 14.91
C ALA A 96 -3.01 -10.50 14.05
N PRO A 97 -1.83 -11.12 14.19
CA PRO A 97 -1.55 -12.33 13.43
C PRO A 97 -2.64 -13.36 13.80
N LYS A 98 -3.23 -14.00 12.79
CA LYS A 98 -4.18 -15.11 13.02
C LYS A 98 -3.45 -16.17 13.86
N GLY A 99 -3.81 -16.29 15.13
CA GLY A 99 -3.18 -17.19 16.10
C GLY A 99 -2.41 -16.54 17.26
N ALA A 100 -2.33 -15.21 17.37
CA ALA A 100 -1.79 -14.59 18.59
C ALA A 100 -2.74 -14.76 19.77
N HIS A 101 -2.46 -15.74 20.63
CA HIS A 101 -2.95 -15.72 22.00
C HIS A 101 -2.44 -14.42 22.65
N LEU A 102 -3.35 -13.52 23.01
CA LEU A 102 -2.98 -12.27 23.68
C LEU A 102 -2.40 -12.64 25.05
N ASP A 103 -1.08 -12.58 25.19
CA ASP A 103 -0.44 -12.68 26.49
C ASP A 103 -0.72 -11.38 27.25
N ARG A 104 -1.52 -11.51 28.32
CA ARG A 104 -1.98 -10.40 29.16
C ARG A 104 -0.80 -9.84 29.93
N GLY A 105 -0.12 -8.82 29.40
CA GLY A 105 0.85 -8.10 30.23
C GLY A 105 1.73 -7.07 29.58
N ARG A 106 1.92 -7.08 28.26
CA ARG A 106 2.81 -6.09 27.64
C ARG A 106 2.01 -4.84 27.28
N ARG A 107 2.13 -3.78 28.09
CA ARG A 107 1.69 -2.42 27.71
C ARG A 107 2.33 -2.13 26.35
N LEU A 108 1.53 -2.15 25.30
CA LEU A 108 1.97 -1.74 23.98
C LEU A 108 2.11 -0.22 24.04
N SER A 109 3.35 0.26 24.09
CA SER A 109 3.66 1.67 23.99
C SER A 109 2.96 2.29 22.77
N PRO A 110 2.43 3.52 22.89
CA PRO A 110 1.92 4.25 21.75
C PRO A 110 3.13 4.73 20.97
N ALA A 111 3.41 4.12 19.83
CA ALA A 111 4.39 4.64 18.88
C ALA A 111 3.67 4.96 17.58
N CYS A 112 3.19 6.20 17.53
CA CYS A 112 3.49 7.06 16.39
C CYS A 112 4.97 7.42 16.45
#